data_AF-A0A0A2HXS0-F1
#
_entry.id   AF-A0A0A2HXS0-F1
#
_cell.length_a   1.000
_cell.length_b   1.000
_cell.length_c   1.000
_cell.angle_alpha   90.00
_cell.angle_beta   90.00
_cell.angle_gamma   90.00
#
_symmetry.space_group_name_H-M   'P 1'
#
loop_
_entity.id
_entity.type
_entity.pdbx_description
1 polymer ?
#
loop_
_entity_poly.entity_id
_entity_poly.type
_entity_poly.pdbx_seq_one_letter_code
_entity_poly.pdbx_strand_id
1 'polypeptide(L)'
;MDISTAGSGRGRYNPKRKLHKGLAGDRAESLARSVRYKGSPLHKRSPGDFGLTPPASPRPGKTLCDGVGIFAIKEATRLLRQGVEGGLVSNDADQGFPRYIWMVINDLEVLEARCDDPNNGTYHGYPLERNDPMTDMIIKQWRER
;
A
#
# COMPACT_ATOMS: atom_id res chain seq x y z
N MET A 1 -8.97 45.57 15.43
CA MET A 1 -7.72 44.93 14.96
C MET A 1 -7.92 43.44 15.09
N ASP A 2 -8.41 42.84 14.01
CA ASP A 2 -8.37 41.40 13.79
C ASP A 2 -6.92 40.98 13.53
N ILE A 3 -6.42 39.96 14.23
CA ILE A 3 -5.65 38.88 13.61
C ILE A 3 -5.93 37.59 14.38
N SER A 4 -6.86 36.80 13.84
CA SER A 4 -6.94 35.36 14.01
C SER A 4 -5.67 34.69 13.45
N THR A 5 -5.19 33.60 14.05
CA THR A 5 -5.01 32.28 13.38
C THR A 5 -4.44 31.28 14.39
N ALA A 6 -5.33 30.54 15.06
CA ALA A 6 -5.00 29.21 15.54
C ALA A 6 -5.02 28.28 14.32
N GLY A 7 -3.84 27.78 13.92
CA GLY A 7 -3.71 26.77 12.87
C GLY A 7 -4.29 25.43 13.32
N SER A 8 -5.60 25.26 13.19
CA SER A 8 -6.28 23.98 13.33
C SER A 8 -5.92 23.10 12.12
N GLY A 9 -4.96 22.20 12.29
CA GLY A 9 -4.53 21.24 11.27
C GLY A 9 -5.65 20.25 10.93
N ARG A 10 -6.54 20.61 10.00
CA ARG A 10 -7.53 19.70 9.41
C ARG A 10 -6.82 18.64 8.57
N GLY A 11 -6.78 17.40 9.07
CA GLY A 11 -6.90 16.16 8.29
C GLY A 11 -5.83 15.87 7.22
N ARG A 12 -4.55 15.80 7.58
CA ARG A 12 -3.50 15.37 6.63
C ARG A 12 -3.57 13.88 6.27
N TYR A 13 -4.09 13.05 7.18
CA TYR A 13 -4.16 11.58 7.00
C TYR A 13 -5.58 11.13 6.74
N ASN A 14 -5.78 10.07 5.93
CA ASN A 14 -7.11 9.57 5.60
C ASN A 14 -7.74 8.82 6.79
N PRO A 15 -8.71 9.42 7.52
CA PRO A 15 -9.27 8.82 8.74
C PRO A 15 -10.22 7.67 8.44
N LYS A 16 -10.54 7.42 7.17
CA LYS A 16 -11.41 6.33 6.73
C LYS A 16 -10.66 5.00 6.62
N ARG A 17 -9.33 5.00 6.69
CA ARG A 17 -8.54 3.76 6.69
C ARG A 17 -8.75 3.03 8.01
N LYS A 18 -9.09 1.75 7.91
CA LYS A 18 -9.30 0.85 9.05
C LYS A 18 -8.72 -0.51 8.71
N LEU A 19 -7.89 -1.03 9.62
CA LEU A 19 -7.35 -2.38 9.54
C LEU A 19 -8.46 -3.40 9.83
N HIS A 20 -8.43 -4.51 9.12
CA HIS A 20 -9.31 -5.64 9.39
C HIS A 20 -8.96 -6.29 10.74
N LYS A 21 -9.99 -6.66 11.51
CA LYS A 21 -9.80 -7.29 12.83
C LYS A 21 -9.65 -8.79 12.65
N GLY A 22 -8.46 -9.24 12.23
CA GLY A 22 -8.11 -10.66 12.21
C GLY A 22 -8.59 -11.41 10.95
N LEU A 23 -8.24 -10.92 9.76
CA LEU A 23 -8.40 -11.74 8.55
C LEU A 23 -7.47 -12.96 8.69
N ALA A 24 -8.03 -14.18 8.63
CA ALA A 24 -7.29 -15.42 8.84
C ALA A 24 -7.90 -16.61 8.06
N GLY A 25 -7.22 -17.75 8.11
CA GLY A 25 -7.68 -19.02 7.54
C GLY A 25 -7.85 -18.99 6.01
N ASP A 26 -8.76 -19.82 5.51
CA ASP A 26 -9.05 -20.01 4.07
C ASP A 26 -9.26 -18.70 3.33
N ARG A 27 -9.87 -17.71 3.99
CA ARG A 27 -10.12 -16.40 3.40
C ARG A 27 -8.83 -15.65 3.11
N ALA A 28 -7.90 -15.61 4.07
CA ALA A 28 -6.61 -14.98 3.90
C ALA A 28 -5.78 -15.71 2.83
N GLU A 29 -5.76 -17.04 2.86
CA GLU A 29 -5.04 -17.85 1.87
C GLU A 29 -5.58 -17.66 0.45
N SER A 30 -6.91 -17.69 0.28
CA SER A 30 -7.56 -17.48 -1.00
C SER A 30 -7.27 -16.07 -1.55
N LEU A 31 -7.32 -15.06 -0.68
CA LEU A 31 -7.04 -13.69 -1.09
C LEU A 31 -5.57 -13.52 -1.49
N ALA A 32 -4.63 -14.03 -0.69
CA ALA A 32 -3.19 -13.97 -0.97
C ALA A 32 -2.85 -14.63 -2.32
N ARG A 33 -3.46 -15.76 -2.65
CA ARG A 33 -3.26 -16.40 -3.96
C ARG A 33 -3.73 -15.56 -5.14
N SER A 34 -4.75 -14.73 -4.92
CA SER A 34 -5.49 -14.04 -5.98
C SER A 34 -4.97 -12.63 -6.29
N VAL A 35 -4.36 -11.95 -5.32
CA VAL A 35 -3.87 -10.57 -5.50
C VAL A 35 -2.65 -10.49 -6.42
N ARG A 36 -2.59 -9.42 -7.22
CA ARG A 36 -1.49 -9.15 -8.15
C ARG A 36 -1.06 -7.69 -8.10
N TYR A 37 0.24 -7.45 -8.12
CA TYR A 37 0.76 -6.10 -8.23
C TYR A 37 0.90 -5.72 -9.72
N LYS A 38 0.24 -4.64 -10.15
CA LYS A 38 0.27 -4.18 -11.55
C LYS A 38 1.40 -3.18 -11.81
N GLY A 39 1.83 -2.46 -10.77
CA GLY A 39 2.72 -1.31 -10.90
C GLY A 39 2.02 -0.10 -11.52
N SER A 40 2.37 1.10 -11.06
CA SER A 40 1.93 2.33 -11.70
C SER A 40 3.00 2.81 -12.69
N PRO A 41 2.65 3.10 -13.96
CA PRO A 41 3.57 3.71 -14.92
C PRO A 41 4.12 5.06 -14.45
N LEU A 42 3.46 5.74 -13.52
CA LEU A 42 3.77 7.13 -13.17
C LEU A 42 5.04 7.33 -12.31
N HIS A 43 5.68 6.25 -11.82
CA HIS A 43 6.68 6.34 -10.74
C HIS A 43 7.88 5.38 -10.86
N LYS A 44 8.37 5.08 -12.08
CA LYS A 44 9.55 4.22 -12.27
C LYS A 44 10.54 4.81 -13.26
N ARG A 45 11.78 5.05 -12.80
CA ARG A 45 12.87 5.58 -13.64
C ARG A 45 13.54 4.50 -14.50
N SER A 46 13.32 3.21 -14.20
CA SER A 46 13.92 2.09 -14.94
C SER A 46 12.85 1.07 -15.36
N PRO A 47 12.68 0.78 -16.66
CA PRO A 47 11.61 -0.06 -17.21
C PRO A 47 11.88 -1.57 -17.17
N GLY A 48 12.90 -2.03 -16.43
CA GLY A 48 13.25 -3.46 -16.38
C GLY A 48 12.10 -4.29 -15.78
N ASP A 49 11.55 -5.20 -16.58
CA ASP A 49 10.46 -6.17 -16.31
C ASP A 49 8.99 -5.70 -16.33
N PHE A 50 8.68 -4.42 -16.54
CA PHE A 50 7.27 -3.96 -16.50
C PHE A 50 6.56 -3.91 -17.86
N GLY A 51 7.23 -4.25 -18.97
CA GLY A 51 6.65 -4.15 -20.32
C GLY A 51 6.24 -2.71 -20.70
N LEU A 52 6.85 -1.70 -20.08
CA LEU A 52 6.50 -0.30 -20.27
C LEU A 52 7.40 0.33 -21.33
N THR A 53 6.80 0.62 -22.49
CA THR A 53 7.39 1.44 -23.56
C THR A 53 6.38 2.55 -23.88
N PRO A 54 6.71 3.86 -23.86
CA PRO A 54 7.97 4.58 -23.59
C PRO A 54 8.10 5.10 -22.13
N PRO A 55 9.25 5.68 -21.71
CA PRO A 55 9.50 6.05 -20.30
C PRO A 55 8.52 7.12 -19.80
N ALA A 56 7.95 6.90 -18.62
CA ALA A 56 7.11 7.89 -17.96
C ALA A 56 7.99 8.96 -17.32
N SER A 57 7.82 10.21 -17.76
CA SER A 57 8.41 11.37 -17.08
C SER A 57 7.96 11.40 -15.61
N PRO A 58 8.87 11.24 -14.64
CA PRO A 58 8.53 11.33 -13.23
C PRO A 58 8.06 12.76 -12.94
N ARG A 59 6.83 12.93 -12.47
CA ARG A 59 6.40 14.23 -11.94
C ARG A 59 7.19 14.52 -10.65
N PRO A 60 7.83 15.70 -10.51
CA PRO A 60 8.53 16.06 -9.28
C PRO A 60 7.58 15.98 -8.07
N GLY A 61 8.02 15.34 -6.98
CA GLY A 61 7.31 15.37 -5.70
C GLY A 61 6.37 14.20 -5.40
N LYS A 62 6.35 13.12 -6.20
CA LYS A 62 5.67 11.88 -5.81
C LYS A 62 6.69 10.79 -5.46
N THR A 63 6.65 10.37 -4.20
CA THR A 63 7.53 9.37 -3.61
C THR A 63 7.54 8.09 -4.45
N LEU A 64 8.69 7.82 -5.05
CA LEU A 64 8.88 6.68 -5.95
C LEU A 64 8.88 5.37 -5.15
N CYS A 65 8.43 4.28 -5.78
CA CYS A 65 8.73 2.92 -5.31
C CYS A 65 10.25 2.62 -5.32
N ASP A 66 11.04 3.44 -6.03
CA ASP A 66 12.50 3.39 -6.05
C ASP A 66 13.13 3.76 -4.70
N GLY A 67 12.47 4.61 -3.88
CA GLY A 67 12.98 5.02 -2.57
C GLY A 67 12.90 3.94 -1.50
N VAL A 68 12.08 2.91 -1.73
CA VAL A 68 11.78 1.80 -0.80
C VAL A 68 12.22 0.43 -1.36
N GLY A 69 13.02 0.43 -2.44
CA GLY A 69 13.72 -0.76 -2.92
C GLY A 69 12.90 -1.80 -3.70
N ILE A 70 11.65 -1.51 -4.12
CA ILE A 70 10.86 -2.46 -4.91
C ILE A 70 11.13 -2.26 -6.41
N PHE A 71 12.03 -3.08 -6.95
CA PHE A 71 12.44 -3.00 -8.35
C PHE A 71 11.78 -4.04 -9.28
N ALA A 72 11.05 -5.03 -8.75
CA ALA A 72 10.47 -6.11 -9.55
C ALA A 72 8.98 -6.38 -9.22
N ILE A 73 8.16 -6.69 -10.25
CA ILE A 73 6.73 -7.08 -10.08
C ILE A 73 6.60 -8.29 -9.16
N LYS A 74 7.48 -9.27 -9.34
CA LYS A 74 7.47 -10.52 -8.55
C LYS A 74 7.65 -10.20 -7.06
N GLU A 75 8.60 -9.33 -6.74
CA GLU A 75 8.87 -8.91 -5.37
C GLU A 75 7.72 -8.08 -4.79
N ALA A 76 7.20 -7.12 -5.57
CA ALA A 76 6.03 -6.34 -5.16
C ALA A 76 4.81 -7.23 -4.89
N THR A 77 4.58 -8.23 -5.74
CA THR A 77 3.50 -9.20 -5.57
C THR A 77 3.74 -10.08 -4.36
N ARG A 78 4.99 -10.51 -4.10
CA ARG A 78 5.35 -11.27 -2.90
C ARG A 78 5.03 -10.49 -1.63
N LEU A 79 5.45 -9.22 -1.56
CA LEU A 79 5.16 -8.33 -0.43
C LEU A 79 3.65 -8.08 -0.25
N LEU A 80 2.91 -7.92 -1.36
CA LEU A 80 1.45 -7.78 -1.34
C LEU A 80 0.79 -9.01 -0.69
N ARG A 81 1.24 -10.22 -1.06
CA ARG A 81 0.74 -11.47 -0.49
C ARG A 81 1.06 -11.61 0.99
N GLN A 82 2.29 -11.27 1.38
CA GLN A 82 2.67 -11.27 2.80
C GLN A 82 1.84 -10.29 3.64
N GLY A 83 1.46 -9.15 3.06
CA GLY A 83 0.52 -8.22 3.69
C GLY A 83 -0.83 -8.89 3.95
N VAL A 84 -1.38 -9.59 2.96
CA VAL A 84 -2.65 -10.32 3.11
C VAL A 84 -2.54 -11.44 4.15
N GLU A 85 -1.50 -12.27 4.07
CA GLU A 85 -1.26 -13.39 4.99
C GLU A 85 -1.09 -12.89 6.44
N GLY A 86 -0.47 -11.73 6.63
CA GLY A 86 -0.35 -11.06 7.93
C GLY A 86 -1.60 -10.29 8.38
N GLY A 87 -2.72 -10.40 7.66
CA GLY A 87 -3.96 -9.70 7.98
C GLY A 87 -3.90 -8.18 7.78
N LEU A 88 -2.88 -7.67 7.09
CA LEU A 88 -2.66 -6.25 6.82
C LEU A 88 -3.53 -5.75 5.66
N VAL A 89 -4.84 -5.87 5.82
CA VAL A 89 -5.84 -5.53 4.81
C VAL A 89 -6.90 -4.61 5.38
N SER A 90 -7.56 -3.82 4.54
CA SER A 90 -8.64 -2.96 5.01
C SER A 90 -9.85 -3.76 5.51
N ASN A 91 -10.65 -3.12 6.35
CA ASN A 91 -11.81 -3.71 7.04
C ASN A 91 -12.95 -4.20 6.12
N ASP A 92 -12.84 -4.03 4.80
CA ASP A 92 -13.75 -4.56 3.79
C ASP A 92 -13.27 -5.89 3.18
N ALA A 93 -12.26 -6.54 3.77
CA ALA A 93 -11.67 -7.78 3.27
C ALA A 93 -12.54 -9.05 3.40
N ASP A 94 -13.62 -9.01 4.18
CA ASP A 94 -14.55 -10.14 4.33
C ASP A 94 -15.16 -10.56 2.99
N GLN A 95 -15.34 -9.61 2.06
CA GLN A 95 -15.99 -9.84 0.77
C GLN A 95 -15.18 -9.25 -0.38
N GLY A 96 -14.77 -10.07 -1.34
CA GLY A 96 -14.09 -9.61 -2.56
C GLY A 96 -12.65 -9.12 -2.33
N PHE A 97 -12.17 -8.16 -3.12
CA PHE A 97 -10.82 -7.63 -2.94
C PHE A 97 -10.85 -6.39 -2.03
N PRO A 98 -10.09 -6.34 -0.93
CA PRO A 98 -10.09 -5.20 -0.03
C PRO A 98 -9.57 -3.95 -0.74
N ARG A 99 -10.06 -2.79 -0.32
CA ARG A 99 -9.64 -1.51 -0.89
C ARG A 99 -8.16 -1.25 -0.71
N TYR A 100 -7.61 -1.61 0.45
CA TYR A 100 -6.21 -1.43 0.79
C TYR A 100 -5.59 -2.73 1.28
N ILE A 101 -4.34 -2.95 0.87
CA ILE A 101 -3.44 -3.94 1.44
C ILE A 101 -2.18 -3.17 1.83
N TRP A 102 -1.68 -3.37 3.04
CA TRP A 102 -0.45 -2.75 3.49
C TRP A 102 0.70 -3.76 3.43
N MET A 103 1.83 -3.30 2.89
CA MET A 103 3.05 -4.09 2.72
C MET A 103 4.13 -3.50 3.61
N VAL A 104 4.88 -4.34 4.30
CA VAL A 104 6.01 -3.91 5.14
C VAL A 104 7.32 -4.33 4.49
N ILE A 105 8.26 -3.39 4.41
CA ILE A 105 9.59 -3.58 3.85
C ILE A 105 10.61 -3.31 4.96
N ASN A 106 11.56 -4.23 5.11
CA ASN A 106 12.66 -4.14 6.10
C ASN A 106 12.17 -3.80 7.53
N ASP A 107 10.97 -4.25 7.90
CA ASP A 107 10.32 -4.03 9.20
C ASP A 107 10.10 -2.57 9.64
N LEU A 108 10.28 -1.62 8.71
CA LEU A 108 10.29 -0.18 9.02
C LEU A 108 9.50 0.67 8.02
N GLU A 109 9.35 0.22 6.78
CA GLU A 109 8.70 1.00 5.73
C GLU A 109 7.37 0.37 5.36
N VAL A 110 6.33 1.20 5.26
CA VAL A 110 4.98 0.75 4.92
C VAL A 110 4.58 1.31 3.57
N LEU A 111 4.11 0.43 2.70
CA LEU A 111 3.45 0.81 1.45
C LEU A 111 1.98 0.49 1.56
N GLU A 112 1.14 1.42 1.15
CA GLU A 112 -0.28 1.19 0.96
C GLU A 112 -0.52 0.84 -0.51
N ALA A 113 -0.98 -0.39 -0.74
CA ALA A 113 -1.42 -0.86 -2.03
C ALA A 113 -2.93 -0.67 -2.15
N ARG A 114 -3.36 0.09 -3.17
CA ARG A 114 -4.78 0.34 -3.46
C ARG A 114 -5.25 -0.54 -4.59
N CYS A 115 -6.46 -1.08 -4.44
CA CYS A 115 -7.11 -1.87 -5.48
C CYS A 115 -7.48 -0.97 -6.68
N ASP A 116 -6.99 -1.34 -7.87
CA ASP A 116 -7.32 -0.72 -9.15
C ASP A 116 -8.53 -1.37 -9.83
N ASP A 117 -8.58 -2.70 -9.74
CA ASP A 117 -9.57 -3.51 -10.42
C ASP A 117 -10.06 -4.61 -9.46
N PRO A 118 -11.22 -4.41 -8.81
CA PRO A 118 -11.77 -5.38 -7.88
C PRO A 118 -12.32 -6.64 -8.57
N ASN A 119 -12.39 -6.69 -9.91
CA ASN A 119 -12.74 -7.93 -10.61
C ASN A 119 -11.51 -8.83 -10.82
N ASN A 120 -10.32 -8.22 -10.93
CA ASN A 120 -9.07 -8.92 -11.22
C ASN A 120 -8.06 -8.94 -10.06
N GLY A 121 -8.36 -8.27 -8.95
CA GLY A 121 -7.50 -8.24 -7.77
C GLY A 121 -6.16 -7.55 -7.99
N THR A 122 -6.15 -6.51 -8.84
CA THR A 122 -4.90 -5.80 -9.17
C THR A 122 -4.70 -4.57 -8.30
N TYR A 123 -3.48 -4.35 -7.86
CA TYR A 123 -3.11 -3.26 -6.95
C TYR A 123 -1.91 -2.45 -7.43
N HIS A 124 -1.87 -1.17 -7.04
CA HIS A 124 -0.68 -0.32 -7.11
C HIS A 124 -0.34 0.26 -5.73
N GLY A 125 0.96 0.35 -5.44
CA GLY A 125 1.47 0.78 -4.13
C GLY A 125 1.96 2.22 -4.12
N TYR A 126 1.83 2.86 -2.97
CA TYR A 126 2.47 4.13 -2.63
C TYR A 126 3.01 4.07 -1.20
N PRO A 127 4.22 4.60 -0.95
CA PRO A 127 4.78 4.62 0.40
C PRO A 127 3.95 5.54 1.30
N LEU A 128 3.71 5.11 2.52
CA LEU A 128 3.14 5.96 3.56
C LEU A 128 4.25 6.82 4.19
N GLU A 129 3.89 8.03 4.59
CA GLU A 129 4.81 8.87 5.36
C GLU A 129 5.09 8.21 6.72
N ARG A 130 6.32 8.34 7.24
CA ARG A 130 6.69 7.75 8.53
C ARG A 130 5.88 8.28 9.71
N ASN A 131 5.34 9.50 9.60
CA ASN A 131 4.50 10.14 10.60
C ASN A 131 2.99 9.92 10.37
N ASP A 132 2.61 9.09 9.39
CA ASP A 132 1.23 8.67 9.20
C ASP A 132 0.86 7.67 10.31
N PRO A 133 -0.21 7.90 11.10
CA PRO A 133 -0.63 6.96 12.16
C PRO A 133 -0.91 5.55 11.66
N MET A 134 -1.26 5.39 10.37
CA MET A 134 -1.44 4.10 9.75
C MET A 134 -0.11 3.32 9.69
N THR A 135 1.02 4.00 9.47
CA THR A 135 2.36 3.39 9.45
C THR A 135 2.65 2.71 10.79
N ASP A 136 2.48 3.43 11.90
CA ASP A 136 2.73 2.89 13.25
C ASP A 136 1.82 1.69 13.55
N MET A 137 0.54 1.78 13.20
CA MET A 137 -0.42 0.70 13.41
C MET A 137 -0.05 -0.56 12.60
N ILE A 138 0.38 -0.40 11.35
CA ILE A 138 0.80 -1.53 10.50
C ILE A 138 2.09 -2.15 11.01
N ILE A 139 3.09 -1.35 11.38
CA ILE A 139 4.35 -1.87 11.95
C ILE A 139 4.08 -2.64 13.23
N LYS A 140 3.19 -2.12 14.09
CA LYS A 140 2.78 -2.82 15.32
C LYS A 140 2.16 -4.19 15.00
N GLN A 141 1.13 -4.22 14.14
CA GLN A 141 0.48 -5.48 13.76
C GLN A 141 1.46 -6.48 13.12
N TRP A 142 2.38 -5.98 12.28
CA TRP A 142 3.42 -6.78 11.65
C TRP A 142 4.43 -7.36 12.63
N ARG A 143 4.60 -6.79 13.82
CA ARG A 143 5.49 -7.35 14.85
C ARG A 143 4.78 -8.36 15.76
N GLU A 144 3.45 -8.38 15.76
CA GLU A 144 2.61 -9.21 16.65
C GLU A 144 2.11 -10.52 16.01
N ARG A 145 2.39 -10.72 14.72
CA ARG A 145 2.00 -11.91 13.93
C ARG A 145 2.94 -13.09 14.08
#